data_AF-A0A7Y5TDX3-F1
#
_entry.id   AF-A0A7Y5TDX3-F1
#
_cell.length_a   1.000
_cell.length_b   1.000
_cell.length_c   1.000
_cell.angle_alpha   90.00
_cell.angle_beta   90.00
_cell.angle_gamma   90.00
#
_symmetry.space_group_name_H-M   'P 1'
#
loop_
_entity.id
_entity.type
_entity.pdbx_description
1 polymer ?
#
loop_
_entity_poly.entity_id
_entity_poly.type
_entity_poly.pdbx_seq_one_letter_code
_entity_poly.pdbx_strand_id
1 'polypeptide(L)'
;WPDINLNIDLKAPGTALPLWRLIEERDLHDRLCVGSFSQRNISQFRRLSRGRVATAAAEVGTALARFGPRWVTFLLRTPADVFQVPPSVPLRGRSVRVVTRGLLDAAHRYDKQVHVWTIDDADEMHRLLDLGVDGLVSDRIDVLKDVLVERGAWTGRP
;
A
#
# COMPACT_ATOMS: atom_id res chain seq x y z
N TRP A 1 -2.62 6.76 -20.99
CA TRP A 1 -2.55 7.43 -19.68
C TRP A 1 -1.10 7.59 -19.25
N PRO A 2 -0.40 8.63 -19.72
CA PRO A 2 1.02 8.86 -19.35
C PRO A 2 1.19 9.33 -17.90
N ASP A 3 0.14 9.92 -17.31
CA ASP A 3 0.25 10.62 -16.02
C ASP A 3 -0.16 9.75 -14.81
N ILE A 4 -0.54 8.48 -15.02
CA ILE A 4 -0.99 7.59 -13.94
C ILE A 4 0.17 6.77 -13.36
N ASN A 5 0.12 6.54 -12.06
CA ASN A 5 0.95 5.54 -11.39
C ASN A 5 0.18 4.21 -11.30
N LEU A 6 0.90 3.10 -11.36
CA LEU A 6 0.34 1.75 -11.37
C LEU A 6 0.75 0.99 -10.10
N ASN A 7 -0.22 0.40 -9.43
CA ASN A 7 -0.01 -0.54 -8.34
C ASN A 7 -0.23 -1.96 -8.88
N ILE A 8 0.81 -2.80 -8.89
CA ILE A 8 0.78 -4.13 -9.54
C ILE A 8 1.13 -5.23 -8.54
N ASP A 9 0.25 -6.20 -8.39
CA ASP A 9 0.49 -7.38 -7.54
C ASP A 9 1.02 -8.59 -8.33
N LEU A 10 2.15 -9.14 -7.87
CA LEU A 10 2.66 -10.42 -8.33
C LEU A 10 1.86 -11.57 -7.71
N LYS A 11 0.93 -12.15 -8.46
CA LYS A 11 0.04 -13.22 -7.97
C LYS A 11 0.57 -14.64 -8.13
N ALA A 12 1.56 -14.88 -8.99
CA ALA A 12 2.08 -16.22 -9.28
C ALA A 12 3.61 -16.27 -9.24
N PRO A 13 4.22 -17.42 -8.87
CA PRO A 13 5.67 -17.64 -9.02
C PRO A 13 6.14 -17.37 -10.45
N GLY A 14 7.39 -16.92 -10.61
CA GLY A 14 8.00 -16.69 -11.93
C GLY A 14 7.57 -15.39 -12.63
N THR A 15 6.62 -14.63 -12.10
CA THR A 15 6.13 -13.37 -12.70
C THR A 15 7.05 -12.16 -12.47
N ALA A 16 7.95 -12.22 -11.48
CA ALA A 16 8.83 -11.12 -11.13
C ALA A 16 9.79 -10.73 -12.27
N LEU A 17 10.40 -11.71 -12.95
CA LEU A 17 11.36 -11.44 -14.03
C LEU A 17 10.70 -10.88 -15.31
N PRO A 18 9.58 -11.45 -15.80
CA PRO A 18 8.83 -10.84 -16.90
C PRO A 18 8.40 -9.39 -16.61
N LEU A 19 7.87 -9.12 -15.41
CA LEU A 19 7.48 -7.76 -15.04
C LEU A 19 8.71 -6.83 -15.01
N TRP A 20 9.82 -7.25 -14.42
CA TRP A 20 11.05 -6.44 -14.40
C TRP A 20 11.56 -6.10 -15.81
N ARG A 21 11.59 -7.07 -16.73
CA ARG A 21 11.98 -6.80 -18.13
C ARG A 21 11.07 -5.78 -18.80
N LEU A 22 9.76 -5.91 -18.60
CA LEU A 22 8.81 -4.95 -19.14
C LEU A 22 9.03 -3.53 -18.58
N ILE A 23 9.36 -3.42 -17.29
CA ILE A 23 9.65 -2.13 -16.64
C ILE A 23 10.89 -1.48 -17.27
N GLU A 24 11.96 -2.24 -17.44
CA GLU A 24 13.20 -1.76 -18.07
C GLU A 24 12.97 -1.35 -19.53
N GLU A 25 12.29 -2.19 -20.32
CA GLU A 25 12.01 -1.95 -21.74
C GLU A 25 11.09 -0.75 -22.01
N ARG A 26 10.39 -0.27 -20.99
CA ARG A 26 9.39 0.81 -21.08
C ARG A 26 9.70 2.00 -20.18
N ASP A 27 10.83 1.98 -19.49
CA ASP A 27 11.26 2.97 -18.52
C ASP A 27 10.17 3.36 -17.50
N LEU A 28 9.59 2.34 -16.86
CA LEU A 28 8.45 2.51 -15.94
C LEU A 28 8.85 2.57 -14.46
N HIS A 29 10.14 2.78 -14.17
CA HIS A 29 10.74 2.69 -12.84
C HIS A 29 10.00 3.51 -11.78
N ASP A 30 9.73 4.77 -12.11
CA ASP A 30 9.17 5.75 -11.17
C ASP A 30 7.63 5.80 -11.21
N ARG A 31 7.00 4.91 -11.98
CA ARG A 31 5.55 4.87 -12.19
C ARG A 31 4.87 3.66 -11.55
N LEU A 32 5.64 2.69 -11.06
CA LEU A 32 5.10 1.47 -10.50
C LEU A 32 5.40 1.34 -9.01
N CYS A 33 4.39 0.88 -8.28
CA CYS A 33 4.55 0.22 -7.00
C CYS A 33 4.21 -1.26 -7.19
N VAL A 34 5.12 -2.16 -6.78
CA VAL A 34 4.91 -3.61 -6.94
C VAL A 34 4.65 -4.26 -5.59
N GLY A 35 3.52 -4.96 -5.49
CA GLY A 35 3.10 -5.74 -4.33
C GLY A 35 3.18 -7.25 -4.59
N SER A 36 3.07 -8.04 -3.51
CA SER A 36 2.81 -9.48 -3.59
C SER A 36 2.48 -10.04 -2.21
N PHE A 37 1.47 -10.91 -2.14
CA PHE A 37 1.21 -11.75 -0.96
C PHE A 37 2.30 -12.80 -0.71
N SER A 38 3.15 -13.08 -1.71
CA SER A 38 4.28 -14.02 -1.57
C SER A 38 5.56 -13.27 -1.23
N GLN A 39 6.06 -13.47 0.00
CA GLN A 39 7.35 -12.92 0.43
C GLN A 39 8.51 -13.35 -0.47
N ARG A 40 8.44 -14.57 -1.03
CA ARG A 40 9.43 -15.06 -2.00
C ARG A 40 9.42 -14.24 -3.29
N ASN A 41 8.23 -13.97 -3.83
CA ASN A 41 8.09 -13.25 -5.11
C ASN A 41 8.54 -11.80 -4.96
N ILE A 42 8.09 -11.10 -3.92
CA ILE A 42 8.49 -9.71 -3.72
C ILE A 42 9.99 -9.57 -3.42
N SER A 43 10.57 -10.50 -2.66
CA SER A 43 12.02 -10.51 -2.41
C SER A 43 12.82 -10.78 -3.69
N GLN A 44 12.32 -11.66 -4.58
CA GLN A 44 12.92 -11.87 -5.89
C GLN A 44 12.84 -10.59 -6.73
N PHE A 45 11.68 -9.94 -6.77
CA PHE A 45 11.51 -8.70 -7.51
C PHE A 45 12.44 -7.60 -7.01
N ARG A 46 12.53 -7.37 -5.69
CA ARG A 46 13.46 -6.40 -5.08
C ARG A 46 14.93 -6.65 -5.45
N ARG A 47 15.35 -7.92 -5.53
CA ARG A 47 16.70 -8.27 -5.98
C ARG A 47 16.93 -7.94 -7.46
N LEU A 48 15.93 -8.19 -8.31
CA LEU A 48 16.00 -7.89 -9.74
C LEU A 48 16.03 -6.38 -9.98
N SER A 49 15.12 -5.63 -9.34
CA SER A 49 14.99 -4.18 -9.49
C SER A 49 16.08 -3.39 -8.75
N ARG A 50 16.83 -4.03 -7.83
CA ARG A 50 17.86 -3.39 -7.00
C ARG A 50 17.35 -2.16 -6.24
N GLY A 51 16.06 -2.16 -5.88
CA GLY A 51 15.41 -1.02 -5.22
C GLY A 51 15.08 0.16 -6.14
N ARG A 52 15.21 0.02 -7.48
CA ARG A 52 14.86 1.08 -8.44
C ARG A 52 13.36 1.31 -8.58
N VAL A 53 12.55 0.33 -8.17
CA VAL A 53 11.08 0.35 -8.24
C VAL A 53 10.52 0.24 -6.84
N ALA A 54 9.55 1.10 -6.51
CA ALA A 54 8.87 1.06 -5.22
C ALA A 54 8.16 -0.27 -5.00
N THR A 55 8.16 -0.76 -3.76
CA THR A 55 7.50 -2.02 -3.41
C THR A 55 6.61 -1.91 -2.19
N ALA A 56 5.46 -2.59 -2.25
CA ALA A 56 4.57 -2.73 -1.13
C ALA A 56 4.91 -3.97 -0.28
N ALA A 57 4.72 -3.88 1.03
CA ALA A 57 4.63 -5.05 1.88
C ALA A 57 3.16 -5.49 1.98
N ALA A 58 2.88 -6.74 1.58
CA ALA A 58 1.56 -7.35 1.76
C ALA A 58 1.43 -8.00 3.15
N GLU A 59 0.19 -8.02 3.64
CA GLU A 59 -0.30 -8.67 4.86
C GLU A 59 0.36 -8.27 6.18
N VAL A 60 0.12 -7.01 6.54
CA VAL A 60 0.26 -6.56 7.94
C VAL A 60 -0.71 -7.30 8.86
N GLY A 61 -1.88 -7.75 8.37
CA GLY A 61 -2.91 -8.35 9.22
C GLY A 61 -2.47 -9.61 9.97
N THR A 62 -1.70 -10.48 9.32
CA THR A 62 -1.16 -11.71 9.93
C THR A 62 -0.09 -11.40 10.99
N ALA A 63 0.74 -10.37 10.77
CA ALA A 63 1.77 -9.96 11.72
C ALA A 63 1.19 -9.24 12.95
N LEU A 64 0.15 -8.43 12.76
CA LEU A 64 -0.58 -7.73 13.82
C LEU A 64 -1.20 -8.71 14.82
N ALA A 65 -1.84 -9.77 14.30
CA ALA A 65 -2.41 -10.84 15.11
C ALA A 65 -1.35 -11.63 15.91
N ARG A 66 -0.13 -11.73 15.39
CA ARG A 66 0.93 -12.58 15.96
C ARG A 66 1.89 -11.86 16.90
N PHE A 67 2.18 -10.58 16.69
CA PHE A 67 3.33 -9.92 17.33
C PHE A 67 3.00 -8.72 18.23
N GLY A 68 1.74 -8.25 18.29
CA GLY A 68 1.37 -7.09 19.10
C GLY A 68 2.25 -5.86 18.77
N PRO A 69 2.41 -4.85 19.64
CA PRO A 69 3.09 -3.58 19.33
C PRO A 69 4.48 -3.67 18.64
N ARG A 70 5.16 -4.82 18.76
CA ARG A 70 6.42 -5.13 18.07
C ARG A 70 6.28 -5.24 16.55
N TRP A 71 5.06 -5.43 16.03
CA TRP A 71 4.78 -5.50 14.59
C TRP A 71 5.13 -4.18 13.90
N VAL A 72 4.85 -3.04 14.53
CA VAL A 72 5.18 -1.71 13.98
C VAL A 72 6.69 -1.60 13.79
N THR A 73 7.48 -1.92 14.82
CA THR A 73 8.94 -1.91 14.73
C THR A 73 9.47 -2.86 13.65
N PHE A 74 8.85 -4.03 13.47
CA PHE A 74 9.24 -4.96 12.42
C PHE A 74 8.96 -4.41 11.02
N LEU A 75 7.78 -3.84 10.80
CA LEU A 75 7.40 -3.28 9.50
C LEU A 75 8.31 -2.14 9.07
N LEU A 76 8.64 -1.23 9.99
CA LEU A 76 9.50 -0.07 9.71
C LEU A 76 10.90 -0.47 9.24
N ARG A 77 11.34 -1.71 9.54
CA ARG A 77 12.66 -2.23 9.14
C ARG A 77 12.64 -3.00 7.82
N THR A 78 11.48 -3.11 7.17
CA THR A 78 11.38 -3.77 5.87
C THR A 78 11.89 -2.87 4.74
N PRO A 79 12.40 -3.46 3.64
CA PRO A 79 12.77 -2.70 2.44
C PRO A 79 11.55 -2.28 1.61
N ALA A 80 10.34 -2.30 2.18
CA ALA A 80 9.14 -1.82 1.50
C ALA A 80 8.99 -0.31 1.67
N ASP A 81 8.57 0.35 0.60
CA ASP A 81 8.31 1.79 0.56
C ASP A 81 6.87 2.10 0.96
N VAL A 82 5.98 1.11 0.78
CA VAL A 82 4.54 1.24 1.05
C VAL A 82 4.06 0.09 1.94
N PHE A 83 3.26 0.42 2.95
CA PHE A 83 2.48 -0.56 3.71
C PHE A 83 1.04 -0.59 3.20
N GLN A 84 0.64 -1.73 2.67
CA GLN A 84 -0.75 -1.96 2.26
C GLN A 84 -1.48 -2.72 3.36
N VAL A 85 -2.43 -2.06 4.03
CA VAL A 85 -3.07 -2.57 5.25
C VAL A 85 -4.59 -2.53 5.19
N PRO A 86 -5.28 -3.46 5.86
CA PRO A 86 -6.72 -3.33 6.07
C PRO A 86 -7.02 -2.22 7.09
N PRO A 87 -8.23 -1.64 7.12
CA PRO A 87 -8.62 -0.65 8.14
C PRO A 87 -8.65 -1.26 9.54
N SER A 88 -9.03 -2.53 9.64
CA SER A 88 -9.15 -3.29 10.87
C SER A 88 -8.86 -4.77 10.66
N VAL A 89 -8.54 -5.48 11.74
CA VAL A 89 -8.34 -6.94 11.73
C VAL A 89 -9.13 -7.60 12.85
N PRO A 90 -9.67 -8.81 12.63
CA PRO A 90 -10.27 -9.58 13.71
C PRO A 90 -9.19 -10.14 14.62
N LEU A 91 -9.24 -9.79 15.91
CA LEU A 91 -8.36 -10.32 16.94
C LEU A 91 -9.20 -10.79 18.13
N ARG A 92 -9.14 -12.10 18.42
CA ARG A 92 -9.86 -12.72 19.55
C ARG A 92 -11.36 -12.35 19.58
N GLY A 93 -12.02 -12.39 18.42
CA GLY A 93 -13.44 -12.09 18.28
C GLY A 93 -13.81 -10.60 18.34
N ARG A 94 -12.83 -9.69 18.34
CA ARG A 94 -13.05 -8.24 18.29
C ARG A 94 -12.39 -7.64 17.05
N SER A 95 -13.03 -6.64 16.45
CA SER A 95 -12.39 -5.86 15.39
C SER A 95 -11.42 -4.84 16.02
N VAL A 96 -10.15 -4.89 15.63
CA VAL A 96 -9.10 -3.99 16.11
C VAL A 96 -8.65 -3.12 14.94
N ARG A 97 -8.69 -1.80 15.12
CA ARG A 97 -8.20 -0.84 14.12
C ARG A 97 -6.70 -1.04 13.90
N VAL A 98 -6.32 -1.18 12.64
CA VAL A 98 -4.92 -1.24 12.22
C VAL A 98 -4.39 0.17 12.00
N VAL A 99 -5.17 0.97 11.27
CA VAL A 99 -4.79 2.33 10.91
C VAL A 99 -5.03 3.24 12.11
N THR A 100 -3.94 3.68 12.74
CA THR A 100 -3.94 4.56 13.90
C THR A 100 -2.94 5.69 13.66
N ARG A 101 -3.13 6.85 14.30
CA ARG A 101 -2.18 7.96 14.18
C ARG A 101 -0.74 7.54 14.54
N GLY A 102 -0.56 6.74 15.60
CA GLY A 102 0.75 6.22 15.97
C GLY A 102 1.39 5.29 14.93
N LEU A 103 0.61 4.54 14.15
CA LEU A 103 1.14 3.77 13.01
C LEU A 103 1.61 4.72 11.90
N LEU A 104 0.78 5.70 11.54
CA LEU A 104 1.07 6.64 10.46
C LEU A 104 2.31 7.48 10.80
N ASP A 105 2.34 8.09 11.98
CA ASP A 105 3.49 8.85 12.47
C ASP A 105 4.78 8.02 12.45
N ALA A 106 4.68 6.74 12.80
CA ALA A 106 5.81 5.84 12.77
C ALA A 106 6.22 5.49 11.33
N ALA A 107 5.28 5.22 10.42
CA ALA A 107 5.59 4.95 9.02
C ALA A 107 6.24 6.15 8.33
N HIS A 108 5.65 7.33 8.50
CA HIS A 108 6.14 8.59 7.93
C HIS A 108 7.52 8.98 8.45
N ARG A 109 7.86 8.67 9.72
CA ARG A 109 9.21 8.89 10.26
C ARG A 109 10.30 8.09 9.53
N TYR A 110 9.94 7.01 8.85
CA TYR A 110 10.86 6.17 8.07
C TYR A 110 10.66 6.35 6.56
N ASP A 111 10.03 7.45 6.14
CA ASP A 111 9.70 7.76 4.74
C ASP A 111 8.88 6.66 4.04
N LYS A 112 7.98 6.02 4.80
CA LYS A 112 7.10 4.97 4.29
C LYS A 112 5.68 5.46 4.17
N GLN A 113 5.03 5.14 3.06
CA GLN A 113 3.61 5.42 2.84
C GLN A 113 2.72 4.32 3.42
N VAL A 114 1.50 4.66 3.76
CA VAL A 114 0.45 3.74 4.20
C VAL A 114 -0.75 3.85 3.26
N HIS A 115 -1.03 2.76 2.55
CA HIS A 115 -2.17 2.62 1.67
C HIS A 115 -3.19 1.66 2.32
N VAL A 116 -4.46 2.06 2.35
CA VAL A 116 -5.52 1.29 2.99
C VAL A 116 -6.46 0.70 1.96
N TRP A 117 -6.75 -0.60 2.09
CA TRP A 117 -7.63 -1.33 1.19
C TRP A 117 -8.65 -2.16 1.99
N THR A 118 -9.81 -2.52 1.45
CA THR A 118 -10.57 -1.79 0.41
C THR A 118 -11.59 -0.93 1.15
N ILE A 119 -11.69 0.36 0.78
CA ILE A 119 -12.59 1.31 1.44
C ILE A 119 -13.58 1.83 0.41
N ASP A 120 -14.87 1.56 0.63
CA ASP A 120 -15.94 1.92 -0.31
C ASP A 120 -16.96 2.89 0.30
N ASP A 121 -16.86 3.16 1.60
CA ASP A 121 -17.72 4.06 2.35
C ASP A 121 -17.09 5.46 2.45
N ALA A 122 -17.86 6.50 2.12
CA ALA A 122 -17.36 7.88 2.07
C ALA A 122 -16.91 8.38 3.46
N ASP A 123 -17.69 8.11 4.51
CA ASP A 123 -17.36 8.55 5.88
C ASP A 123 -16.03 7.94 6.33
N GLU A 124 -15.79 6.67 6.01
CA GLU A 124 -14.52 6.00 6.28
C GLU A 124 -13.37 6.57 5.45
N MET A 125 -13.59 6.91 4.18
CA MET A 125 -12.59 7.59 3.34
C MET A 125 -12.20 8.94 3.97
N HIS A 126 -13.16 9.78 4.33
CA HIS A 126 -12.90 11.06 5.01
C HIS A 126 -12.10 10.84 6.29
N ARG A 127 -12.54 9.91 7.15
CA ARG A 127 -11.86 9.60 8.42
C ARG A 127 -10.40 9.18 8.22
N LEU A 128 -10.14 8.30 7.24
CA LEU A 128 -8.78 7.82 6.97
C LEU A 128 -7.89 8.91 6.37
N LEU A 129 -8.43 9.72 5.45
CA LEU A 129 -7.72 10.87 4.88
C LEU A 129 -7.40 11.92 5.94
N ASP A 130 -8.32 12.20 6.86
CA ASP A 130 -8.09 13.10 8.00
C ASP A 130 -7.04 12.57 8.98
N LEU A 131 -6.95 11.23 9.08
CA LEU A 131 -5.93 10.58 9.91
C LEU A 131 -4.53 10.70 9.28
N GLY A 132 -4.45 10.88 7.96
CA GLY A 132 -3.22 11.07 7.20
C GLY A 132 -2.74 9.84 6.43
N VAL A 133 -3.64 8.99 5.95
CA VAL A 133 -3.24 7.90 5.02
C VAL A 133 -2.77 8.48 3.68
N ASP A 134 -1.81 7.81 3.06
CA ASP A 134 -1.21 8.28 1.80
C ASP A 134 -1.95 7.78 0.56
N GLY A 135 -2.75 6.71 0.70
CA GLY A 135 -3.49 6.12 -0.40
C GLY A 135 -4.69 5.30 0.05
N LEU A 136 -5.71 5.29 -0.79
CA LEU A 136 -6.91 4.47 -0.63
C LEU A 136 -7.05 3.57 -1.85
N VAL A 137 -7.39 2.31 -1.60
CA VAL A 137 -7.85 1.36 -2.62
C VAL A 137 -9.35 1.19 -2.44
N SER A 138 -10.12 1.37 -3.50
CA SER A 138 -11.57 1.36 -3.48
C SER A 138 -12.12 0.66 -4.71
N ASP A 139 -13.21 -0.09 -4.53
CA ASP A 139 -14.04 -0.59 -5.63
C ASP A 139 -15.09 0.46 -6.05
N ARG A 140 -15.31 1.50 -5.23
CA ARG A 140 -16.17 2.67 -5.48
C ARG A 140 -15.37 3.91 -5.87
N ILE A 141 -14.72 3.85 -7.03
CA ILE A 141 -13.90 4.94 -7.59
C ILE A 141 -14.71 6.22 -7.83
N ASP A 142 -16.00 6.10 -8.12
CA ASP A 142 -16.94 7.22 -8.21
C ASP A 142 -17.03 7.98 -6.88
N VAL A 143 -17.27 7.25 -5.79
CA VAL A 143 -17.34 7.83 -4.43
C VAL A 143 -15.99 8.40 -4.02
N LEU A 144 -14.90 7.67 -4.27
CA LEU A 144 -13.55 8.15 -3.95
C LEU A 144 -13.22 9.44 -4.71
N LYS A 145 -13.60 9.55 -6.00
CA LYS A 145 -13.41 10.79 -6.78
C LYS A 145 -14.18 11.94 -6.13
N ASP A 146 -15.45 11.75 -5.79
CA ASP A 146 -16.27 12.80 -5.18
C ASP A 146 -15.66 13.29 -3.85
N VAL A 147 -15.25 12.36 -2.98
CA VAL A 147 -14.55 12.68 -1.71
C VAL A 147 -13.26 13.47 -1.96
N LEU A 148 -12.43 13.05 -2.92
CA LEU A 148 -11.18 13.75 -3.24
C LEU A 148 -11.42 15.13 -3.87
N VAL A 149 -12.46 15.29 -4.68
CA VAL A 149 -12.85 16.58 -5.28
C VAL A 149 -13.35 17.54 -4.19
N GLU A 150 -14.24 17.09 -3.30
CA GLU A 150 -14.75 17.89 -2.18
C GLU A 150 -13.61 18.41 -1.30
N ARG A 151 -12.59 17.57 -1.07
CA ARG A 151 -11.41 17.90 -0.27
C ARG A 151 -10.36 18.73 -1.01
N GLY A 152 -10.56 19.04 -2.30
CA GLY A 152 -9.55 19.70 -3.13
C GLY A 152 -8.26 18.89 -3.33
N ALA A 153 -8.32 17.58 -3.13
CA ALA A 153 -7.20 16.65 -3.22
C ALA A 153 -7.16 15.85 -4.53
N TRP A 154 -8.16 16.01 -5.40
CA TRP A 154 -8.21 15.35 -6.71
C TRP A 154 -7.12 15.91 -7.64
N THR A 155 -6.20 15.05 -8.06
CA THR A 155 -5.10 15.41 -8.98
C THR A 155 -5.36 14.98 -10.44
N GLY A 156 -6.46 14.28 -10.70
CA GLY A 156 -6.86 13.93 -12.06
C GLY A 156 -7.37 15.14 -12.84
N ARG A 157 -7.38 15.05 -14.17
CA ARG A 157 -8.11 16.05 -14.98
C ARG A 157 -9.60 16.03 -14.58
N PRO A 158 -10.27 17.20 -14.57
CA PRO A 158 -11.68 17.31 -14.19
C PRO A 158 -12.57 16.31 -14.94
#